data_AF-A0AAN8AUV0-F1
#
_entry.id   AF-A0AAN8AUV0-F1
#
_cell.length_a   1.000
_cell.length_b   1.000
_cell.length_c   1.000
_cell.angle_alpha   90.00
_cell.angle_beta   90.00
_cell.angle_gamma   90.00
#
_symmetry.space_group_name_H-M   'P 1'
#
loop_
_entity.id
_entity.type
_entity.pdbx_description
1 polymer ?
#
loop_
_entity_poly.entity_id
_entity_poly.type
_entity_poly.pdbx_seq_one_letter_code
_entity_poly.pdbx_strand_id
1 'polypeptide(L)'
;MLTYTKRIGSLITYPGQHAVEASQAEKDMKFKEEDLKVGRSPIIDASKFIQAVADSLNERLFTTTANRAQASVAAQRKESYTTLMNQMAALDPKKWDHANPRHGEDEVRALCHTLHVNEKTTHLGFVEYKASGGRSIPSNMKKLCIAVDTLSASNADCERGFSAMNNIITEYRSKLTTKNAANLLFISTVGPPTNQWNPLPYVKTWLAKGRRAAHSTSGMARQHPEEDNYFSPVWNLF
;
A
#
# COMPACT_ATOMS: atom_id res chain seq x y z
N MET A 1 8.43 3.45 5.23
CA MET A 1 7.89 4.81 4.96
C MET A 1 8.94 5.84 4.54
N LEU A 2 10.11 5.94 5.21
CA LEU A 2 11.25 6.79 4.79
C LEU A 2 11.65 6.63 3.31
N THR A 3 11.57 5.42 2.78
CA THR A 3 11.84 5.13 1.35
C THR A 3 10.82 5.79 0.42
N TYR A 4 9.55 5.90 0.82
CA TYR A 4 8.50 6.54 0.02
C TYR A 4 8.68 8.05 -0.02
N THR A 5 8.97 8.68 1.12
CA THR A 5 9.25 10.12 1.18
C THR A 5 10.46 10.50 0.35
N LYS A 6 11.53 9.68 0.41
CA LYS A 6 12.71 9.85 -0.47
C LYS A 6 12.37 9.68 -1.94
N ARG A 7 11.54 8.68 -2.30
CA ARG A 7 11.09 8.48 -3.68
C ARG A 7 10.25 9.65 -4.20
N ILE A 8 9.34 10.19 -3.40
CA ILE A 8 8.53 11.36 -3.81
C ILE A 8 9.40 12.60 -3.97
N GLY A 9 10.31 12.85 -3.02
CA GLY A 9 11.27 13.94 -3.16
C GLY A 9 12.14 13.81 -4.41
N SER A 10 12.50 12.58 -4.79
CA SER A 10 13.29 12.33 -6.00
C SER A 10 12.54 12.67 -7.30
N LEU A 11 11.19 12.67 -7.33
CA LEU A 11 10.41 13.03 -8.52
C LEU A 11 10.66 14.47 -8.99
N ILE A 12 11.01 15.37 -8.05
CA ILE A 12 11.33 16.77 -8.34
C ILE A 12 12.62 16.87 -9.17
N THR A 13 13.58 15.98 -8.92
CA THR A 13 14.90 15.98 -9.57
C THR A 13 14.97 15.02 -10.74
N TYR A 14 14.30 13.88 -10.64
CA TYR A 14 14.28 12.79 -11.60
C TYR A 14 12.84 12.54 -12.04
N PRO A 15 12.40 13.16 -13.15
CA PRO A 15 11.06 12.96 -13.66
C PRO A 15 10.84 11.47 -14.00
N GLY A 16 9.67 10.95 -13.65
CA GLY A 16 9.32 9.55 -13.90
C GLY A 16 9.21 9.23 -15.39
N GLN A 17 9.18 7.94 -15.73
CA GLN A 17 9.17 7.45 -17.11
C GLN A 17 8.10 8.13 -17.99
N HIS A 18 6.88 8.31 -17.50
CA HIS A 18 5.82 8.97 -18.25
C HIS A 18 6.07 10.45 -18.54
N ALA A 19 6.80 11.16 -17.67
CA ALA A 19 7.19 12.54 -17.93
C ALA A 19 8.27 12.62 -19.02
N VAL A 20 9.16 11.62 -19.07
CA VAL A 20 10.14 11.47 -20.16
C VAL A 20 9.44 11.15 -21.47
N GLU A 21 8.47 10.21 -21.47
CA GLU A 21 7.64 9.88 -22.62
C GLU A 21 6.89 11.10 -23.16
N ALA A 22 6.28 11.90 -22.27
CA ALA A 22 5.58 13.12 -22.64
C ALA A 22 6.52 14.17 -23.25
N SER A 23 7.72 14.36 -22.68
CA SER A 23 8.73 15.29 -23.20
C SER A 23 9.26 14.86 -24.57
N GLN A 24 9.39 13.55 -24.79
CA GLN A 24 9.81 13.01 -26.09
C GLN A 24 8.70 13.17 -27.13
N ALA A 25 7.45 12.90 -26.75
CA ALA A 25 6.29 13.09 -27.62
C ALA A 25 6.10 14.55 -28.06
N GLU A 26 6.39 15.51 -27.19
CA GLU A 26 6.38 16.94 -27.53
C GLU A 26 7.43 17.27 -28.60
N LYS A 27 8.66 16.75 -28.45
CA LYS A 27 9.73 16.95 -29.45
C LYS A 27 9.41 16.32 -30.79
N ASP A 28 8.84 15.12 -30.76
CA ASP A 28 8.53 14.33 -31.95
C ASP A 28 7.18 14.74 -32.58
N MET A 29 6.43 15.65 -31.93
CA MET A 29 5.07 16.06 -32.30
C MET A 29 4.13 14.87 -32.53
N LYS A 30 4.33 13.79 -31.77
CA LYS A 30 3.62 12.53 -31.93
C LYS A 30 3.48 11.81 -30.60
N PHE A 31 2.28 11.35 -30.25
CA PHE A 31 2.03 10.57 -29.04
C PHE A 31 1.18 9.34 -29.37
N LYS A 32 1.68 8.15 -29.02
CA LYS A 32 0.97 6.86 -29.25
C LYS A 32 0.40 6.75 -30.68
N GLU A 33 1.25 7.04 -31.66
CA GLU A 33 0.95 7.02 -33.10
C GLU A 33 0.05 8.14 -33.63
N GLU A 34 -0.49 9.02 -32.78
CA GLU A 34 -1.24 10.20 -33.22
C GLU A 34 -0.37 11.45 -33.31
N ASP A 35 -0.59 12.25 -34.36
CA ASP A 35 0.10 13.52 -34.56
C ASP A 35 -0.47 14.59 -33.61
N LEU A 36 0.42 15.22 -32.86
CA LEU A 36 0.07 16.30 -31.95
C LEU A 36 -0.19 17.60 -32.73
N LYS A 37 -1.14 18.40 -32.25
CA LYS A 37 -1.43 19.73 -32.79
C LYS A 37 -1.19 20.76 -31.69
N VAL A 38 -0.57 21.88 -32.06
CA VAL A 38 -0.37 23.00 -31.14
C VAL A 38 -1.75 23.63 -30.84
N GLY A 39 -2.28 23.34 -29.66
CA GLY A 39 -3.51 23.91 -29.15
C GLY A 39 -3.29 25.28 -28.50
N ARG A 40 -4.38 25.98 -28.16
CA ARG A 40 -4.34 27.25 -27.39
C ARG A 40 -4.29 27.04 -25.87
N SER A 41 -4.00 25.82 -25.43
CA SER A 41 -3.96 25.50 -24.00
C SER A 41 -2.83 26.30 -23.32
N PRO A 42 -3.04 26.75 -22.07
CA PRO A 42 -1.99 27.41 -21.32
C PRO A 42 -0.79 26.48 -21.15
N ILE A 43 0.42 27.03 -21.33
CA ILE A 43 1.67 26.30 -21.11
C ILE A 43 1.77 26.02 -19.60
N ILE A 44 1.88 24.73 -19.26
CA ILE A 44 2.09 24.30 -17.88
C ILE A 44 3.59 24.28 -17.62
N ASP A 45 4.02 24.99 -16.58
CA ASP A 45 5.39 24.92 -16.07
C ASP A 45 5.61 23.54 -15.45
N ALA A 46 6.36 22.68 -16.15
CA ALA A 46 6.58 21.29 -15.75
C ALA A 46 7.22 21.17 -14.37
N SER A 47 8.15 22.06 -14.02
CA SER A 47 8.80 22.07 -12.71
C SER A 47 7.81 22.43 -11.61
N LYS A 48 6.98 23.45 -11.81
CA LYS A 48 5.91 23.81 -10.85
C LYS A 48 4.86 22.72 -10.73
N PHE A 49 4.50 22.07 -11.84
CA PHE A 49 3.55 20.98 -11.82
C PHE A 49 4.09 19.77 -11.04
N ILE A 50 5.32 19.34 -11.32
CA ILE A 50 5.96 18.22 -10.61
C ILE A 50 6.12 18.56 -9.12
N GLN A 51 6.50 19.79 -8.79
CA GLN A 51 6.56 20.26 -7.41
C GLN A 51 5.19 20.17 -6.73
N ALA A 52 4.13 20.69 -7.37
CA ALA A 52 2.77 20.62 -6.83
C ALA A 52 2.27 19.18 -6.67
N VAL A 53 2.62 18.28 -7.58
CA VAL A 53 2.32 16.84 -7.47
C VAL A 53 3.07 16.23 -6.28
N ALA A 54 4.37 16.51 -6.14
CA ALA A 54 5.17 16.00 -5.01
C ALA A 54 4.64 16.52 -3.67
N ASP A 55 4.29 17.80 -3.59
CA ASP A 55 3.69 18.42 -2.41
C ASP A 55 2.33 17.79 -2.08
N SER A 56 1.46 17.61 -3.09
CA SER A 56 0.16 16.94 -2.90
C SER A 56 0.32 15.48 -2.46
N LEU A 57 1.27 14.74 -3.04
CA LEU A 57 1.55 13.37 -2.64
C LEU A 57 2.07 13.30 -1.20
N ASN A 58 2.96 14.21 -0.82
CA ASN A 58 3.45 14.33 0.56
C ASN A 58 2.30 14.66 1.51
N GLU A 59 1.49 15.67 1.22
CA GLU A 59 0.32 16.02 2.05
C GLU A 59 -0.63 14.82 2.22
N ARG A 60 -0.94 14.11 1.13
CA ARG A 60 -1.90 12.99 1.14
C ARG A 60 -1.34 11.73 1.78
N LEU A 61 -0.03 11.50 1.72
CA LEU A 61 0.63 10.43 2.48
C LEU A 61 0.40 10.56 3.98
N PHE A 62 0.21 11.80 4.46
CA PHE A 62 0.18 12.14 5.88
C PHE A 62 -1.22 12.52 6.38
N THR A 63 -2.25 12.30 5.57
CA THR A 63 -3.65 12.52 5.96
C THR A 63 -4.47 11.27 5.67
N THR A 64 -4.91 10.56 6.72
CA THR A 64 -5.84 9.40 6.62
C THR A 64 -7.28 9.82 6.32
N THR A 65 -7.46 10.82 5.47
CA THR A 65 -8.74 11.47 5.21
C THR A 65 -9.12 11.40 3.75
N ALA A 66 -10.34 10.94 3.50
CA ALA A 66 -11.00 11.16 2.23
C ALA A 66 -11.20 12.67 1.99
N ASN A 67 -11.31 13.08 0.72
CA ASN A 67 -11.43 14.48 0.26
C ASN A 67 -12.60 15.31 0.87
N ARG A 68 -13.36 14.79 1.85
CA ARG A 68 -14.54 15.41 2.48
C ARG A 68 -14.63 15.24 3.99
N ALA A 69 -13.52 14.98 4.68
CA ALA A 69 -13.55 14.95 6.15
C ALA A 69 -13.73 16.36 6.74
N GLN A 70 -14.44 16.48 7.86
CA GLN A 70 -14.50 17.74 8.61
C GLN A 70 -13.09 18.18 9.01
N ALA A 71 -12.80 19.49 8.93
CA ALA A 71 -11.47 20.05 9.14
C ALA A 71 -10.86 19.67 10.51
N SER A 72 -11.68 19.60 11.57
CA SER A 72 -11.27 19.18 12.92
C SER A 72 -10.80 17.72 12.97
N VAL A 73 -11.53 16.82 12.29
CA VAL A 73 -11.19 15.39 12.20
C VAL A 73 -9.91 15.18 11.38
N ALA A 74 -9.73 15.97 10.32
CA ALA A 74 -8.50 15.95 9.53
C ALA A 74 -7.28 16.41 10.35
N ALA A 75 -7.42 17.47 11.15
CA ALA A 75 -6.35 17.96 12.02
C ALA A 75 -5.93 16.93 13.09
N GLN A 76 -6.89 16.35 13.82
CA GLN A 76 -6.61 15.33 14.84
C GLN A 76 -5.93 14.08 14.26
N ARG A 77 -6.36 13.63 13.07
CA ARG A 77 -5.73 12.49 12.39
C ARG A 77 -4.32 12.80 11.92
N LYS A 78 -4.09 14.01 11.41
CA LYS A 78 -2.75 14.48 11.02
C LYS A 78 -1.81 14.52 12.22
N GLU A 79 -2.27 14.99 13.37
CA GLU A 79 -1.51 14.98 14.61
C GLU A 79 -1.18 13.55 15.05
N SER A 80 -2.18 12.66 15.09
CA SER A 80 -2.01 11.24 15.45
C SER A 80 -0.98 10.55 14.55
N TYR A 81 -1.04 10.83 13.25
CA TYR A 81 -0.09 10.29 12.28
C TYR A 81 1.32 10.85 12.48
N THR A 82 1.44 12.16 12.72
CA THR A 82 2.74 12.81 12.98
C THR A 82 3.39 12.22 14.23
N THR A 83 2.59 11.99 15.28
CA THR A 83 3.02 11.30 16.49
C THR A 83 3.53 9.89 16.18
N LEU A 84 2.79 9.09 15.41
CA LEU A 84 3.23 7.75 14.98
C LEU A 84 4.55 7.82 14.20
N MET A 85 4.73 8.81 13.33
CA MET A 85 5.95 8.99 12.55
C MET A 85 7.15 9.35 13.42
N ASN A 86 6.96 10.23 14.41
CA ASN A 86 8.00 10.55 15.38
C ASN A 86 8.38 9.31 16.21
N GLN A 87 7.38 8.50 16.58
CA GLN A 87 7.62 7.24 17.27
C GLN A 87 8.45 6.25 16.43
N MET A 88 8.12 6.10 15.15
CA MET A 88 8.89 5.25 14.23
C MET A 88 10.27 5.82 13.94
N ALA A 89 10.44 7.15 13.95
CA ALA A 89 11.73 7.80 13.73
C ALA A 89 12.74 7.49 14.84
N ALA A 90 12.27 7.20 16.07
CA ALA A 90 13.12 6.76 17.18
C ALA A 90 13.83 5.41 16.90
N LEU A 91 13.38 4.64 15.91
CA LEU A 91 14.02 3.40 15.49
C LEU A 91 15.22 3.63 14.56
N ASP A 92 15.40 4.83 13.99
CA ASP A 92 16.49 5.16 13.06
C ASP A 92 17.72 5.68 13.84
N PRO A 93 18.84 4.94 13.86
CA PRO A 93 20.04 5.36 14.59
C PRO A 93 20.60 6.71 14.16
N LYS A 94 20.34 7.14 12.91
CA LYS A 94 20.81 8.43 12.38
C LYS A 94 20.12 9.63 12.99
N LYS A 95 18.96 9.42 13.62
CA LYS A 95 18.14 10.48 14.22
C LYS A 95 18.32 10.59 15.73
N TRP A 96 19.13 9.71 16.33
CA TRP A 96 19.30 9.70 17.77
C TRP A 96 20.09 10.91 18.25
N ASP A 97 19.59 11.52 19.32
CA ASP A 97 20.40 12.41 20.13
C ASP A 97 21.42 11.59 20.93
N HIS A 98 22.68 11.60 20.48
CA HIS A 98 23.78 10.89 21.14
C HIS A 98 24.13 11.46 22.52
N ALA A 99 23.69 12.68 22.85
CA ALA A 99 23.87 13.26 24.18
C ALA A 99 22.86 12.74 25.20
N ASN A 100 21.72 12.20 24.75
CA ASN A 100 20.67 11.67 25.60
C ASN A 100 20.59 10.12 25.50
N PRO A 101 21.10 9.40 26.51
CA PRO A 101 21.05 7.93 26.53
C PRO A 101 19.64 7.36 26.41
N ARG A 102 18.63 8.07 26.96
CA ARG A 102 17.22 7.64 26.97
C ARG A 102 16.40 8.11 25.76
N HIS A 103 17.02 8.81 24.81
CA HIS A 103 16.33 9.27 23.61
C HIS A 103 15.65 8.11 22.88
N GLY A 104 14.35 8.25 22.58
CA GLY A 104 13.57 7.25 21.84
C GLY A 104 12.91 6.17 22.71
N GLU A 105 13.21 6.07 24.01
CA GLU A 105 12.64 5.01 24.85
C GLU A 105 11.12 5.16 25.06
N ASP A 106 10.65 6.38 25.30
CA ASP A 106 9.23 6.67 25.50
C ASP A 106 8.45 6.52 24.19
N GLU A 107 9.06 6.94 23.08
CA GLU A 107 8.56 6.75 21.72
C GLU A 107 8.38 5.27 21.39
N VAL A 108 9.39 4.43 21.69
CA VAL A 108 9.33 2.98 21.47
C VAL A 108 8.26 2.34 22.36
N ARG A 109 8.11 2.77 23.61
CA ARG A 109 7.04 2.32 24.51
C ARG A 109 5.66 2.62 23.93
N ALA A 110 5.44 3.86 23.50
CA ALA A 110 4.19 4.27 22.89
C ALA A 110 3.92 3.50 21.57
N LEU A 111 4.96 3.23 20.79
CA LEU A 111 4.85 2.43 19.56
C LEU A 111 4.48 0.96 19.85
N CYS A 112 5.06 0.36 20.89
CA CYS A 112 4.69 -0.98 21.35
C CYS A 112 3.21 -1.05 21.74
N HIS A 113 2.70 -0.04 22.44
CA HIS A 113 1.29 0.05 22.78
C HIS A 113 0.42 0.13 21.52
N THR A 114 0.76 1.02 20.58
CA THR A 114 0.04 1.21 19.31
C THR A 114 0.00 -0.06 18.45
N LEU A 115 1.12 -0.79 18.36
CA LEU A 115 1.24 -2.00 17.53
C LEU A 115 0.94 -3.30 18.29
N HIS A 116 0.53 -3.19 19.55
CA HIS A 116 0.20 -4.32 20.43
C HIS A 116 1.34 -5.35 20.55
N VAL A 117 2.57 -4.85 20.65
CA VAL A 117 3.79 -5.65 20.87
C VAL A 117 4.17 -5.58 22.36
N ASN A 118 4.75 -6.65 22.90
CA ASN A 118 5.17 -6.68 24.30
C ASN A 118 6.21 -5.58 24.60
N GLU A 119 5.80 -4.59 25.38
CA GLU A 119 6.61 -3.43 25.73
C GLU A 119 7.88 -3.82 26.49
N LYS A 120 7.75 -4.63 27.56
CA LYS A 120 8.88 -4.95 28.45
C LYS A 120 10.02 -5.64 27.72
N THR A 121 9.70 -6.65 26.90
CA THR A 121 10.73 -7.35 26.13
C THR A 121 11.33 -6.43 25.07
N THR A 122 10.51 -5.63 24.41
CA THR A 122 10.96 -4.76 23.32
C THR A 122 11.82 -3.61 23.84
N HIS A 123 11.49 -3.04 25.00
CA HIS A 123 12.29 -1.99 25.65
C HIS A 123 13.71 -2.49 25.97
N LEU A 124 13.84 -3.70 26.54
CA LEU A 124 15.16 -4.32 26.77
C LEU A 124 15.91 -4.51 25.44
N GLY A 125 15.23 -4.99 24.40
CA GLY A 125 15.79 -5.12 23.06
C GLY A 125 16.21 -3.77 22.46
N PHE A 126 15.49 -2.69 22.73
CA PHE A 126 15.83 -1.36 22.26
C PHE A 126 17.06 -0.78 22.96
N VAL A 127 17.19 -1.01 24.28
CA VAL A 127 18.39 -0.62 25.04
C VAL A 127 19.62 -1.34 24.50
N GLU A 128 19.53 -2.64 24.24
CA GLU A 128 20.60 -3.42 23.60
C GLU A 128 20.90 -2.91 22.18
N TYR A 129 19.87 -2.57 21.40
CA TYR A 129 20.01 -1.99 20.07
C TYR A 129 20.79 -0.67 20.12
N LYS A 130 20.46 0.24 21.05
CA LYS A 130 21.21 1.49 21.27
C LYS A 130 22.64 1.24 21.71
N ALA A 131 22.87 0.30 22.63
CA ALA A 131 24.22 -0.07 23.08
C ALA A 131 25.10 -0.59 21.92
N SER A 132 24.51 -1.27 20.93
CA SER A 132 25.22 -1.70 19.72
C SER A 132 25.50 -0.54 18.73
N GLY A 133 25.00 0.66 18.98
CA GLY A 133 25.01 1.78 18.03
C GLY A 133 24.10 1.56 16.83
N GLY A 134 23.03 0.76 16.99
CA GLY A 134 22.08 0.45 15.93
C GLY A 134 22.57 -0.56 14.88
N ARG A 135 23.68 -1.27 15.15
CA ARG A 135 24.34 -2.18 14.20
C ARG A 135 23.67 -3.55 14.07
N SER A 136 23.03 -4.03 15.13
CA SER A 136 22.41 -5.36 15.16
C SER A 136 21.06 -5.31 15.84
N ILE A 137 19.99 -5.76 15.17
CA ILE A 137 18.64 -5.80 15.72
C ILE A 137 18.48 -7.01 16.66
N PRO A 138 18.27 -6.79 17.98
CA PRO A 138 18.14 -7.89 18.94
C PRO A 138 16.86 -8.69 18.72
N SER A 139 16.89 -9.97 19.12
CA SER A 139 15.74 -10.90 18.97
C SER A 139 14.46 -10.35 19.63
N ASN A 140 14.60 -9.72 20.79
CA ASN A 140 13.50 -9.14 21.56
C ASN A 140 12.83 -7.95 20.87
N MET A 141 13.51 -7.30 19.91
CA MET A 141 13.00 -6.15 19.16
C MET A 141 12.44 -6.53 17.78
N LYS A 142 12.77 -7.72 17.26
CA LYS A 142 12.37 -8.16 15.90
C LYS A 142 10.86 -8.06 15.64
N LYS A 143 10.03 -8.41 16.61
CA LYS A 143 8.56 -8.34 16.46
C LYS A 143 8.08 -6.91 16.20
N LEU A 144 8.69 -5.92 16.87
CA LEU A 144 8.37 -4.51 16.65
C LEU A 144 8.80 -4.08 15.25
N CYS A 145 10.02 -4.42 14.82
CA CYS A 145 10.51 -4.08 13.47
C CYS A 145 9.60 -4.68 12.39
N ILE A 146 9.24 -5.96 12.52
CA ILE A 146 8.32 -6.62 11.58
C ILE A 146 6.96 -5.90 11.55
N ALA A 147 6.38 -5.59 12.72
CA ALA A 147 5.11 -4.88 12.78
C ALA A 147 5.18 -3.51 12.09
N VAL A 148 6.24 -2.75 12.33
CA VAL A 148 6.53 -1.46 11.67
C VAL A 148 6.65 -1.61 10.16
N ASP A 149 7.39 -2.62 9.68
CA ASP A 149 7.62 -2.86 8.26
C ASP A 149 6.35 -3.34 7.53
N THR A 150 5.39 -3.93 8.25
CA THR A 150 4.09 -4.34 7.69
C THR A 150 3.08 -3.21 7.56
N LEU A 151 3.33 -2.03 8.12
CA LEU A 151 2.43 -0.88 7.97
C LEU A 151 2.43 -0.41 6.51
N SER A 152 1.26 -0.45 5.87
CA SER A 152 1.14 0.10 4.52
C SER A 152 1.35 1.61 4.54
N ALA A 153 2.14 2.08 3.57
CA ALA A 153 2.44 3.50 3.42
C ALA A 153 1.27 4.30 2.84
N SER A 154 0.23 3.63 2.33
CA SER A 154 -0.89 4.26 1.64
C SER A 154 -2.16 3.41 1.76
N ASN A 155 -3.30 4.06 1.57
CA ASN A 155 -4.59 3.39 1.39
C ASN A 155 -4.76 2.82 -0.04
N ALA A 156 -3.80 2.98 -0.94
CA ALA A 156 -3.89 2.52 -2.32
C ALA A 156 -4.21 1.01 -2.43
N ASP A 157 -3.65 0.18 -1.55
CA ASP A 157 -3.96 -1.26 -1.50
C ASP A 157 -5.44 -1.50 -1.12
N CYS A 158 -5.97 -0.69 -0.20
CA CYS A 158 -7.39 -0.72 0.16
C CYS A 158 -8.28 -0.22 -0.99
N GLU A 159 -7.88 0.84 -1.70
CA GLU A 159 -8.61 1.37 -2.87
C GLU A 159 -8.68 0.37 -4.02
N ARG A 160 -7.58 -0.38 -4.25
CA ARG A 160 -7.59 -1.54 -5.17
C ARG A 160 -8.60 -2.59 -4.73
N GLY A 161 -8.64 -2.90 -3.43
CA GLY A 161 -9.65 -3.81 -2.85
C GLY A 161 -11.09 -3.31 -3.05
N PHE A 162 -11.37 -2.03 -2.81
CA PHE A 162 -12.70 -1.46 -3.05
C PHE A 162 -13.07 -1.46 -4.54
N SER A 163 -12.11 -1.22 -5.42
CA SER A 163 -12.33 -1.33 -6.86
C SER A 163 -12.68 -2.76 -7.28
N ALA A 164 -11.98 -3.76 -6.74
CA ALA A 164 -12.31 -5.17 -6.95
C ALA A 164 -13.70 -5.54 -6.37
N MET A 165 -14.07 -4.93 -5.24
CA MET A 165 -15.38 -5.14 -4.61
C MET A 165 -16.54 -4.71 -5.52
N ASN A 166 -16.39 -3.68 -6.36
CA ASN A 166 -17.42 -3.26 -7.32
C ASN A 166 -17.80 -4.37 -8.31
N ASN A 167 -16.89 -5.30 -8.62
CA ASN A 167 -17.16 -6.46 -9.46
C ASN A 167 -17.86 -7.60 -8.70
N ILE A 168 -17.75 -7.62 -7.38
CA ILE A 168 -18.27 -8.67 -6.50
C ILE A 168 -19.68 -8.31 -6.04
N ILE A 169 -19.84 -7.10 -5.50
CA ILE A 169 -21.10 -6.56 -5.00
C ILE A 169 -21.66 -5.65 -6.09
N THR A 170 -22.53 -6.22 -6.92
CA THR A 170 -23.29 -5.49 -7.93
C THR A 170 -24.75 -5.40 -7.50
N GLU A 171 -25.54 -4.54 -8.15
CA GLU A 171 -26.99 -4.45 -7.90
C GLU A 171 -27.68 -5.83 -7.98
N TYR A 172 -27.27 -6.66 -8.95
CA TYR A 172 -27.75 -8.03 -9.13
C TYR A 172 -27.15 -9.06 -8.15
N ARG A 173 -26.00 -8.76 -7.51
CA ARG A 173 -25.31 -9.62 -6.53
C ARG A 173 -25.29 -9.04 -5.11
N SER A 174 -26.34 -8.29 -4.75
CA SER A 174 -26.45 -7.57 -3.49
C SER A 174 -26.74 -8.44 -2.25
N LYS A 175 -27.03 -9.74 -2.42
CA LYS A 175 -27.41 -10.68 -1.33
C LYS A 175 -26.26 -11.53 -0.77
N LEU A 176 -25.00 -11.20 -1.08
CA LEU A 176 -23.86 -11.92 -0.52
C LEU A 176 -23.73 -11.65 0.98
N THR A 177 -23.50 -12.69 1.77
CA THR A 177 -23.14 -12.52 3.19
C THR A 177 -21.77 -11.85 3.30
N THR A 178 -21.52 -11.12 4.39
CA THR A 178 -20.21 -10.49 4.65
C THR A 178 -19.05 -11.47 4.53
N LYS A 179 -19.24 -12.70 5.04
CA LYS A 179 -18.24 -13.78 4.93
C LYS A 179 -17.94 -14.14 3.47
N ASN A 180 -18.97 -14.28 2.64
CA ASN A 180 -18.80 -14.63 1.23
C ASN A 180 -18.20 -13.47 0.44
N ALA A 181 -18.62 -12.23 0.72
CA ALA A 181 -18.03 -11.04 0.11
C ALA A 181 -16.54 -10.91 0.46
N ALA A 182 -16.17 -11.10 1.73
CA ALA A 182 -14.77 -11.08 2.18
C ALA A 182 -13.93 -12.17 1.51
N ASN A 183 -14.45 -13.41 1.42
CA ASN A 183 -13.75 -14.50 0.74
C ASN A 183 -13.55 -14.21 -0.75
N LEU A 184 -14.57 -13.69 -1.44
CA LEU A 184 -14.46 -13.32 -2.86
C LEU A 184 -13.48 -12.17 -3.07
N LEU A 185 -13.46 -11.20 -2.15
CA LEU A 185 -12.51 -10.10 -2.19
C LEU A 185 -11.08 -10.62 -2.04
N PHE A 186 -10.84 -11.49 -1.07
CA PHE A 186 -9.54 -12.14 -0.86
C PHE A 186 -9.06 -12.91 -2.10
N ILE A 187 -9.94 -13.71 -2.71
CA ILE A 187 -9.63 -14.43 -3.96
C ILE A 187 -9.34 -13.45 -5.09
N SER A 188 -10.09 -12.34 -5.18
CA SER A 188 -9.89 -11.36 -6.25
C SER A 188 -8.61 -10.54 -6.10
N THR A 189 -8.10 -10.35 -4.88
CA THR A 189 -6.93 -9.52 -4.61
C THR A 189 -5.63 -10.31 -4.49
N VAL A 190 -5.70 -11.53 -3.94
CA VAL A 190 -4.52 -12.35 -3.62
C VAL A 190 -4.62 -13.75 -4.22
N GLY A 191 -5.74 -14.14 -4.84
CA GLY A 191 -5.89 -15.48 -5.41
C GLY A 191 -4.99 -15.72 -6.62
N PRO A 192 -4.65 -17.00 -6.90
CA PRO A 192 -3.89 -17.34 -8.09
C PRO A 192 -4.68 -17.00 -9.37
N PRO A 193 -3.98 -16.65 -10.46
CA PRO A 193 -4.56 -16.58 -11.79
C PRO A 193 -5.37 -17.83 -12.14
N THR A 194 -6.43 -17.67 -12.92
CA THR A 194 -7.35 -18.78 -13.23
C THR A 194 -6.67 -19.94 -13.96
N ASN A 195 -5.61 -19.68 -14.72
CA ASN A 195 -4.78 -20.69 -15.38
C ASN A 195 -3.91 -21.51 -14.40
N GLN A 196 -3.59 -20.97 -13.23
CA GLN A 196 -2.81 -21.65 -12.18
C GLN A 196 -3.69 -22.34 -11.14
N TRP A 197 -5.00 -22.04 -11.11
CA TRP A 197 -5.93 -22.68 -10.20
C TRP A 197 -6.46 -24.01 -10.75
N ASN A 198 -6.34 -25.09 -9.97
CA ASN A 198 -6.92 -26.38 -10.30
C ASN A 198 -8.34 -26.54 -9.71
N PRO A 199 -9.41 -26.45 -10.52
CA PRO A 199 -10.79 -26.59 -10.03
C PRO A 199 -11.20 -28.02 -9.70
N LEU A 200 -10.48 -29.03 -10.20
CA LEU A 200 -10.95 -30.42 -10.20
C LEU A 200 -11.30 -30.98 -8.83
N PRO A 201 -10.49 -30.77 -7.76
CA PRO A 201 -10.84 -31.27 -6.43
C PRO A 201 -12.17 -30.70 -5.92
N TYR A 202 -12.38 -29.39 -6.10
CA TYR A 202 -13.60 -28.71 -5.68
C TYR A 202 -14.82 -29.18 -6.46
N VAL A 203 -14.71 -29.32 -7.78
CA VAL A 203 -15.81 -29.81 -8.63
C VAL A 203 -16.20 -31.23 -8.23
N LYS A 204 -15.23 -32.11 -8.00
CA LYS A 204 -15.49 -33.49 -7.53
C LYS A 204 -16.23 -33.50 -6.20
N THR A 205 -15.78 -32.72 -5.22
CA THR A 205 -16.47 -32.61 -3.92
C THR A 205 -17.87 -31.98 -4.05
N TRP A 206 -18.05 -31.01 -4.94
CA TRP A 206 -19.35 -30.38 -5.20
C TRP A 206 -20.37 -31.38 -5.76
N LEU A 207 -19.97 -32.15 -6.77
CA LEU A 207 -20.78 -33.20 -7.38
C LEU A 207 -21.07 -34.33 -6.38
N ALA A 208 -20.08 -34.75 -5.59
CA ALA A 208 -20.24 -35.77 -4.55
C ALA A 208 -21.27 -35.37 -3.48
N LYS A 209 -21.48 -34.07 -3.25
CA LYS A 209 -22.53 -33.53 -2.36
C LYS A 209 -23.91 -33.45 -3.02
N GLY A 210 -24.10 -34.08 -4.18
CA GLY A 210 -25.38 -34.11 -4.92
C GLY A 210 -25.76 -32.78 -5.58
N ARG A 211 -24.82 -31.84 -5.70
CA ARG A 211 -25.06 -30.53 -6.31
C ARG A 211 -24.84 -30.61 -7.82
N ARG A 212 -25.70 -29.93 -8.60
CA ARG A 212 -25.64 -29.98 -10.07
C ARG A 212 -24.61 -29.00 -10.62
N ALA A 213 -24.11 -29.29 -11.82
CA ALA A 213 -23.33 -28.34 -12.60
C ALA A 213 -24.21 -27.18 -13.09
N ALA A 214 -23.64 -25.98 -13.16
CA ALA A 214 -24.33 -24.86 -13.79
C ALA A 214 -24.32 -25.07 -15.32
N HIS A 215 -25.50 -25.18 -15.93
CA HIS A 215 -25.65 -25.34 -17.39
C HIS A 215 -25.53 -24.03 -18.18
N SER A 216 -25.23 -22.91 -17.53
CA SER A 216 -25.14 -21.61 -18.20
C SER A 216 -23.81 -21.48 -18.94
N THR A 217 -23.89 -21.43 -20.27
CA THR A 217 -22.77 -21.10 -21.19
C THR A 217 -22.61 -19.59 -21.42
N SER A 218 -23.56 -18.78 -20.94
CA SER A 218 -23.57 -17.33 -21.09
C SER A 218 -22.97 -16.65 -19.86
N GLY A 219 -21.64 -16.60 -19.80
CA GLY A 219 -20.88 -15.73 -18.90
C GLY A 219 -20.34 -14.52 -19.66
N MET A 220 -20.27 -13.35 -19.03
CA MET A 220 -19.52 -12.24 -19.59
C MET A 220 -18.06 -12.67 -19.79
N ALA A 221 -17.51 -12.38 -20.97
CA ALA A 221 -16.08 -12.51 -21.23
C ALA A 221 -15.33 -11.69 -20.17
N ARG A 222 -14.42 -12.35 -19.44
CA ARG A 222 -13.56 -11.67 -18.47
C ARG A 222 -12.25 -11.35 -19.16
N GLN A 223 -11.79 -10.11 -19.02
CA GLN A 223 -10.42 -9.79 -19.36
C GLN A 223 -9.50 -10.53 -18.38
N HIS A 224 -8.50 -11.21 -18.92
CA HIS A 224 -7.43 -11.78 -18.10
C HIS A 224 -6.46 -10.64 -17.79
N PRO A 225 -6.35 -10.19 -16.51
CA PRO A 225 -5.33 -9.23 -16.15
C PRO A 225 -3.94 -9.84 -16.42
N GLU A 226 -2.95 -8.98 -16.70
CA GLU A 226 -1.57 -9.41 -16.88
C GLU A 226 -1.07 -10.20 -15.66
N GLU A 227 -0.22 -11.20 -15.91
CA GLU A 227 0.28 -12.11 -14.90
C GLU A 227 1.22 -11.37 -13.93
N ASP A 228 0.69 -10.97 -12.77
CA ASP A 228 1.52 -10.53 -11.65
C ASP A 228 1.76 -11.70 -10.69
N ASN A 229 2.97 -12.27 -10.74
CA ASN A 229 3.41 -13.36 -9.88
C ASN A 229 3.86 -12.89 -8.48
N TYR A 230 3.60 -11.63 -8.11
CA TYR A 230 3.96 -11.07 -6.80
C TYR A 230 3.47 -11.91 -5.62
N PHE A 231 2.27 -12.50 -5.71
CA PHE A 231 1.70 -13.35 -4.65
C PHE A 231 1.99 -14.85 -4.80
N SER A 232 2.81 -15.26 -5.77
CA SER A 232 3.16 -16.68 -5.97
C SER A 232 3.71 -17.41 -4.74
N PRO A 233 4.50 -16.78 -3.83
CA PRO A 233 4.92 -17.45 -2.60
C PRO A 233 3.75 -17.79 -1.67
N VAL A 234 2.68 -16.99 -1.69
CA VAL A 234 1.48 -17.22 -0.86
C VAL A 234 0.67 -18.40 -1.38
N TRP A 235 0.57 -18.54 -2.71
CA TRP A 235 -0.17 -19.64 -3.34
C TRP A 235 0.47 -20.99 -3.05
N ASN A 236 1.80 -21.03 -2.97
CA ASN A 236 2.57 -22.27 -2.70
C ASN A 236 2.52 -22.73 -1.23
N LEU A 237 1.88 -21.97 -0.33
CA LEU A 237 1.71 -22.37 1.08
C LEU A 237 0.54 -23.35 1.28
N PHE A 238 -0.33 -23.51 0.28
CA PHE A 238 -1.58 -24.28 0.33
C PHE A 238 -1.68 -25.27 -0.82
#